data_AF-A0A066Y0H6-F1
#
_entry.id   AF-A0A066Y0H6-F1
#
_cell.length_a   1.000
_cell.length_b   1.000
_cell.length_c   1.000
_cell.angle_alpha   90.00
_cell.angle_beta   90.00
_cell.angle_gamma   90.00
#
_symmetry.space_group_name_H-M   'P 1'
#
loop_
_entity.id
_entity.type
_entity.pdbx_description
1 polymer ?
#
loop_
_entity_poly.entity_id
_entity_poly.type
_entity_poly.pdbx_seq_one_letter_code
_entity_poly.pdbx_strand_id
1 'polypeptide(L)'
;MDSDESDFYGDEETVAGLETRVAFFNVAQWWEETNAAHINRRVKKEPLDSTKLHNPYAGVPYAWQLTETVDDFLARLPPRITEQDDDLPWIFICNPYIRRKDKFEAQNQRSRGNEDEAPEEEGSRLDTLIEGGVERLNILLNFKQGVSTTKMSMAAKTREIDKEKKEAIQDILGLAHACKIKAGKASIPWSR
;
A
#
# COMPACT_ATOMS: atom_id res chain seq x y z
N MET A 1 12.09 2.79 39.78
CA MET A 1 10.76 2.26 39.42
C MET A 1 10.39 3.01 38.17
N ASP A 2 10.63 2.37 37.04
CA ASP A 2 10.51 2.93 35.71
C ASP A 2 9.06 2.73 35.27
N SER A 3 8.30 3.82 35.12
CA SER A 3 6.94 3.77 34.58
C SER A 3 7.00 3.87 33.06
N ASP A 4 6.55 2.78 32.44
CA ASP A 4 6.24 2.60 31.01
C ASP A 4 5.16 3.59 30.51
N GLU A 5 5.47 4.89 30.42
CA GLU A 5 4.60 5.83 29.71
C GLU A 5 4.92 5.75 28.20
N SER A 6 4.37 4.72 27.56
CA SER A 6 4.46 4.51 26.12
C SER A 6 3.70 5.61 25.38
N ASP A 7 4.44 6.60 24.87
CA ASP A 7 3.98 7.71 23.99
C ASP A 7 3.35 7.24 22.66
N PHE A 8 3.26 5.92 22.46
CA PHE A 8 2.70 5.31 21.26
C PHE A 8 1.18 5.47 21.14
N TYR A 9 0.47 5.48 22.28
CA TYR A 9 -1.00 5.56 22.30
C TYR A 9 -1.54 6.99 22.48
N GLY A 10 -0.65 7.99 22.61
CA GLY A 10 -1.00 9.37 22.91
C GLY A 10 -1.35 9.57 24.39
N ASP A 11 -1.35 10.84 24.82
CA ASP A 11 -1.76 11.20 26.18
C ASP A 11 -3.26 11.00 26.42
N GLU A 12 -3.66 10.97 27.69
CA GLU A 12 -5.06 10.72 28.10
C GLU A 12 -6.03 11.76 27.50
N GLU A 13 -5.57 12.99 27.29
CA GLU A 13 -6.32 14.06 26.62
C GLU A 13 -6.59 13.73 25.14
N THR A 14 -5.57 13.26 24.41
CA THR A 14 -5.69 12.85 23.01
C THR A 14 -6.61 11.65 22.85
N VAL A 15 -6.47 10.65 23.73
CA VAL A 15 -7.33 9.46 23.73
C VAL A 15 -8.78 9.85 23.97
N ALA A 16 -9.08 10.64 25.02
CA ALA A 16 -10.42 11.09 25.33
C ALA A 16 -11.03 11.93 24.18
N GLY A 17 -10.23 12.78 23.53
CA GLY A 17 -10.64 13.54 22.35
C GLY A 17 -11.00 12.66 21.15
N LEU A 18 -10.23 11.60 20.90
CA LEU A 18 -10.49 10.63 19.82
C LEU A 18 -11.72 9.78 20.12
N GLU A 19 -11.88 9.27 21.34
CA GLU A 19 -13.05 8.52 21.76
C GLU A 19 -14.33 9.35 21.63
N THR A 20 -14.27 10.63 22.05
CA THR A 20 -15.38 11.58 21.87
C THR A 20 -15.73 11.73 20.40
N ARG A 21 -14.73 11.92 19.52
CA ARG A 21 -14.95 12.00 18.07
C ARG A 21 -15.59 10.74 17.51
N VAL A 22 -15.19 9.55 17.96
CA VAL A 22 -15.78 8.27 17.55
C VAL A 22 -17.23 8.14 18.04
N ALA A 23 -17.51 8.52 19.29
CA ALA A 23 -18.85 8.45 19.87
C ALA A 23 -19.85 9.35 19.14
N PHE A 24 -19.42 10.52 18.67
CA PHE A 24 -20.23 11.44 17.89
C PHE A 24 -20.15 11.23 16.37
N PHE A 25 -19.34 10.28 15.89
CA PHE A 25 -19.18 10.04 14.46
C PHE A 25 -20.42 9.36 13.89
N ASN A 26 -21.22 10.14 13.15
CA ASN A 26 -22.36 9.61 12.42
C ASN A 26 -21.91 9.11 11.04
N VAL A 27 -21.81 7.79 10.92
CA VAL A 27 -21.44 7.12 9.66
C VAL A 27 -22.38 7.54 8.53
N ALA A 28 -23.70 7.50 8.74
CA ALA A 28 -24.68 7.80 7.69
C ALA A 28 -24.55 9.25 7.19
N GLN A 29 -24.43 10.21 8.11
CA GLN A 29 -24.21 11.62 7.77
C GLN A 29 -22.89 11.82 7.02
N TRP A 30 -21.80 11.18 7.46
CA TRP A 30 -20.52 11.28 6.78
C TRP A 30 -20.57 10.76 5.35
N TRP A 31 -21.26 9.64 5.10
CA TRP A 31 -21.44 9.06 3.76
C TRP A 31 -22.24 9.99 2.82
N GLU A 32 -23.22 10.71 3.35
CA GLU A 32 -24.00 11.71 2.61
C GLU A 32 -23.16 12.96 2.30
N GLU A 33 -22.50 13.53 3.31
CA GLU A 33 -21.70 14.76 3.19
C GLU A 33 -20.48 14.61 2.27
N THR A 34 -19.80 13.47 2.35
CA THR A 34 -18.66 13.17 1.47
C THR A 34 -19.08 12.66 0.09
N ASN A 35 -20.38 12.46 -0.12
CA ASN A 35 -20.93 11.84 -1.32
C ASN A 35 -20.28 10.46 -1.61
N ALA A 36 -19.72 9.81 -0.59
CA ALA A 36 -19.02 8.54 -0.71
C ALA A 36 -19.97 7.41 -1.13
N ALA A 37 -21.27 7.54 -0.87
CA ALA A 37 -22.29 6.61 -1.34
C ALA A 37 -22.60 6.78 -2.83
N HIS A 38 -22.37 7.98 -3.37
CA HIS A 38 -22.48 8.29 -4.80
C HIS A 38 -21.10 8.30 -5.45
N ILE A 39 -20.28 7.27 -5.17
CA ILE A 39 -19.34 6.85 -6.19
C ILE A 39 -20.23 6.51 -7.38
N ASN A 40 -20.29 7.40 -8.38
CA ASN A 40 -20.79 7.15 -9.72
C ASN A 40 -19.88 6.11 -10.37
N ARG A 41 -19.79 4.93 -9.75
CA ARG A 41 -19.25 3.73 -10.32
C ARG A 41 -20.26 3.43 -11.38
N ARG A 42 -19.95 3.86 -12.62
CA ARG A 42 -20.47 3.17 -13.80
C ARG A 42 -19.98 1.73 -13.63
N VAL A 43 -20.69 0.95 -12.83
CA VAL A 43 -20.62 -0.49 -12.84
C VAL A 43 -21.05 -0.80 -14.25
N LYS A 44 -20.07 -1.06 -15.11
CA LYS A 44 -20.36 -1.57 -16.44
C LYS A 44 -21.20 -2.81 -16.17
N LYS A 45 -22.49 -2.75 -16.50
CA LYS A 45 -23.38 -3.93 -16.58
C LYS A 45 -22.98 -4.79 -17.80
N GLU A 46 -21.68 -4.95 -18.02
CA GLU A 46 -21.22 -6.02 -18.87
C GLU A 46 -21.48 -7.30 -18.06
N PRO A 47 -22.11 -8.33 -18.65
CA PRO A 47 -22.26 -9.60 -17.96
C PRO A 47 -20.87 -10.04 -17.48
N LEU A 48 -20.79 -10.43 -16.20
CA LEU A 48 -19.57 -10.92 -15.57
C LEU A 48 -19.11 -12.16 -16.33
N ASP A 49 -18.27 -11.96 -17.33
CA ASP A 49 -17.57 -13.03 -18.01
C ASP A 49 -16.54 -13.57 -17.02
N SER A 50 -16.91 -14.61 -16.28
CA SER A 50 -16.08 -15.23 -15.26
C SER A 50 -14.73 -15.68 -15.81
N THR A 51 -14.61 -15.88 -17.13
CA THR A 51 -13.34 -16.20 -17.82
C THR A 51 -12.33 -15.05 -17.81
N LYS A 52 -12.78 -13.82 -17.55
CA LYS A 52 -11.93 -12.62 -17.50
C LYS A 52 -11.63 -12.13 -16.09
N LEU A 53 -12.26 -12.72 -15.07
CA LEU A 53 -12.03 -12.36 -13.67
C LEU A 53 -10.87 -13.18 -13.11
N HIS A 54 -10.00 -12.53 -12.35
CA HIS A 54 -8.78 -13.13 -11.82
C HIS A 54 -8.82 -13.13 -10.30
N ASN A 55 -8.64 -14.29 -9.68
CA ASN A 55 -8.45 -14.39 -8.24
C ASN A 55 -7.17 -15.17 -7.93
N PRO A 56 -6.06 -14.49 -7.58
CA PRO A 56 -4.82 -15.17 -7.24
C PRO A 56 -4.91 -15.95 -5.91
N TYR A 57 -6.01 -15.81 -5.16
CA TYR A 57 -6.29 -16.56 -3.93
C TYR A 57 -7.41 -17.61 -4.12
N ALA A 58 -7.63 -18.06 -5.36
CA ALA A 58 -8.59 -19.13 -5.63
C ALA A 58 -8.24 -20.39 -4.83
N GLY A 59 -9.21 -20.93 -4.09
CA GLY A 59 -9.03 -22.09 -3.22
C GLY A 59 -8.38 -21.81 -1.86
N VAL A 60 -7.97 -20.57 -1.58
CA VAL A 60 -7.45 -20.18 -0.27
C VAL A 60 -8.60 -19.98 0.72
N PRO A 61 -8.65 -20.72 1.84
CA PRO A 61 -9.82 -20.74 2.73
C PRO A 61 -10.07 -19.41 3.43
N TYR A 62 -9.05 -18.59 3.67
CA TYR A 62 -9.17 -17.28 4.30
C TYR A 62 -9.29 -16.13 3.29
N ALA A 63 -9.59 -16.42 2.03
CA ALA A 63 -9.78 -15.44 0.97
C ALA A 63 -11.17 -15.51 0.35
N TRP A 64 -11.61 -14.40 -0.24
CA TRP A 64 -12.83 -14.33 -1.02
C TRP A 64 -12.70 -15.13 -2.32
N GLN A 65 -13.73 -15.92 -2.64
CA GLN A 65 -13.84 -16.76 -3.83
C GLN A 65 -14.81 -16.16 -4.84
N LEU A 66 -14.48 -16.20 -6.13
CA LEU A 66 -15.35 -15.63 -7.18
C LEU A 66 -16.66 -16.41 -7.37
N THR A 67 -16.73 -17.63 -6.83
CA THR A 67 -17.89 -18.52 -6.90
C THR A 67 -18.87 -18.31 -5.74
N GLU A 68 -18.52 -17.52 -4.71
CA GLU A 68 -19.37 -17.29 -3.55
C GLU A 68 -19.97 -15.88 -3.55
N THR A 69 -21.13 -15.71 -2.92
CA THR A 69 -21.72 -14.38 -2.73
C THR A 69 -21.03 -13.62 -1.61
N VAL A 70 -21.26 -12.30 -1.52
CA VAL A 70 -20.74 -11.50 -0.39
C VAL A 70 -21.31 -11.99 0.95
N ASP A 71 -22.58 -12.39 0.98
CA ASP A 71 -23.23 -12.90 2.20
C ASP A 71 -22.63 -14.25 2.62
N ASP A 72 -22.40 -15.17 1.68
CA ASP A 72 -21.75 -16.46 1.97
C ASP A 72 -20.32 -16.26 2.50
N PHE A 73 -19.56 -15.34 1.88
CA PHE A 73 -18.22 -14.97 2.32
C PHE A 73 -18.22 -14.42 3.74
N LEU A 74 -19.13 -13.49 4.07
CA LEU A 74 -19.22 -12.88 5.41
C LEU A 74 -19.76 -13.84 6.46
N ALA A 75 -20.62 -14.80 6.08
CA ALA A 75 -21.06 -15.86 6.97
C ALA A 75 -19.91 -16.82 7.33
N ARG A 76 -19.01 -17.06 6.36
CA ARG A 76 -17.84 -17.94 6.50
C ARG A 76 -16.65 -17.28 7.20
N LEU A 77 -16.37 -16.02 6.89
CA LEU A 77 -15.28 -15.21 7.45
C LEU A 77 -15.79 -13.87 8.00
N PRO A 78 -16.62 -13.89 9.05
CA PRO A 78 -17.12 -12.68 9.69
C PRO A 78 -15.98 -11.91 10.37
N PRO A 79 -15.61 -10.70 9.88
CA PRO A 79 -14.42 -9.98 10.38
C PRO A 79 -14.44 -9.65 11.88
N ARG A 80 -15.63 -9.64 12.50
CA ARG A 80 -15.81 -9.35 13.92
C ARG A 80 -15.40 -10.52 14.83
N ILE A 81 -15.54 -11.76 14.37
CA ILE A 81 -15.37 -12.96 15.22
C ILE A 81 -14.34 -13.95 14.66
N THR A 82 -13.88 -13.76 13.42
CA THR A 82 -12.74 -14.53 12.90
C THR A 82 -11.49 -14.08 13.63
N GLU A 83 -10.97 -14.94 14.51
CA GLU A 83 -9.70 -14.72 15.20
C GLU A 83 -8.51 -14.95 14.24
N GLN A 84 -7.42 -14.26 14.52
CA GLN A 84 -6.17 -14.39 13.77
C GLN A 84 -5.35 -15.56 14.34
N ASP A 85 -4.90 -16.45 13.47
CA ASP A 85 -3.96 -17.53 13.81
C ASP A 85 -2.91 -17.72 12.70
N ASP A 86 -1.99 -18.68 12.88
CA ASP A 86 -0.92 -18.95 11.91
C ASP A 86 -1.45 -19.47 10.55
N ASP A 87 -2.61 -20.13 10.53
CA ASP A 87 -3.27 -20.65 9.33
C ASP A 87 -4.23 -19.62 8.69
N LEU A 88 -4.64 -18.60 9.45
CA LEU A 88 -5.53 -17.49 9.08
C LEU A 88 -4.91 -16.15 9.52
N PRO A 89 -3.84 -15.70 8.85
CA PRO A 89 -3.17 -14.46 9.24
C PRO A 89 -3.98 -13.22 8.86
N TRP A 90 -4.69 -13.27 7.73
CA TRP A 90 -5.45 -12.16 7.16
C TRP A 90 -6.62 -12.65 6.31
N ILE A 91 -7.68 -11.83 6.26
CA ILE A 91 -8.76 -12.01 5.30
C ILE A 91 -8.39 -11.28 4.01
N PHE A 92 -8.23 -12.03 2.92
CA PHE A 92 -7.85 -11.45 1.62
C PHE A 92 -9.05 -11.27 0.70
N ILE A 93 -9.19 -10.08 0.12
CA ILE A 93 -10.19 -9.78 -0.92
C ILE A 93 -9.45 -9.25 -2.15
N CYS A 94 -9.51 -9.98 -3.26
CA CYS A 94 -8.88 -9.56 -4.50
C CYS A 94 -9.78 -8.61 -5.29
N ASN A 95 -9.16 -7.68 -6.02
CA ASN A 95 -9.82 -6.97 -7.10
C ASN A 95 -9.79 -7.86 -8.37
N PRO A 96 -10.93 -8.38 -8.84
CA PRO A 96 -10.97 -9.40 -9.88
C PRO A 96 -10.68 -8.86 -11.29
N TYR A 97 -10.62 -7.55 -11.45
CA TYR A 97 -10.40 -6.88 -12.74
C TYR A 97 -8.92 -6.68 -13.06
N ILE A 98 -8.02 -6.99 -12.13
CA ILE A 98 -6.58 -6.83 -12.30
C ILE A 98 -5.96 -8.23 -12.46
N ARG A 99 -5.29 -8.46 -13.58
CA ARG A 99 -4.50 -9.67 -13.80
C ARG A 99 -3.26 -9.62 -12.93
N ARG A 100 -3.26 -10.44 -11.89
CA ARG A 100 -2.11 -10.66 -11.03
C ARG A 100 -1.50 -12.01 -11.33
N LYS A 101 -0.20 -12.14 -11.14
CA LYS A 101 0.46 -13.44 -11.14
C LYS A 101 -0.08 -14.27 -9.98
N ASP A 102 0.03 -15.59 -10.12
CA ASP A 102 -0.24 -16.50 -9.03
C ASP A 102 0.64 -16.16 -7.80
N LYS A 103 0.11 -16.33 -6.58
CA LYS A 103 0.85 -16.01 -5.35
C LYS A 103 2.19 -16.74 -5.28
N PHE A 104 2.26 -17.99 -5.75
CA PHE A 104 3.48 -18.80 -5.71
C PHE A 104 4.53 -18.38 -6.76
N GLU A 105 4.08 -17.74 -7.84
CA GLU A 105 4.95 -17.25 -8.94
C GLU A 105 5.39 -15.80 -8.76
N ALA A 106 4.68 -15.03 -7.93
CA ALA A 106 4.92 -13.62 -7.73
C ALA A 106 6.25 -13.34 -7.02
N GLN A 107 7.16 -12.61 -7.69
CA GLN A 107 8.51 -12.32 -7.17
C GLN A 107 8.48 -11.50 -5.88
N ASN A 108 7.51 -10.60 -5.73
CA ASN A 108 7.40 -9.76 -4.54
C ASN A 108 7.16 -10.56 -3.26
N GLN A 109 6.53 -11.73 -3.36
CA GLN A 109 6.26 -12.62 -2.21
C GLN A 109 7.53 -13.26 -1.64
N ARG A 110 8.64 -13.27 -2.40
CA ARG A 110 9.93 -13.80 -1.95
C ARG A 110 10.79 -12.77 -1.23
N SER A 111 10.40 -11.50 -1.31
CA SER A 111 11.12 -10.40 -0.66
C SER A 111 10.64 -10.24 0.77
N ARG A 112 11.57 -10.31 1.73
CA ARG A 112 11.27 -10.20 3.16
C ARG A 112 10.47 -8.93 3.47
N GLY A 113 9.35 -9.09 4.17
CA GLY A 113 8.44 -8.01 4.54
C GLY A 113 7.34 -7.71 3.52
N ASN A 114 7.34 -8.35 2.34
CA ASN A 114 6.28 -8.21 1.33
C ASN A 114 5.35 -9.44 1.28
N GLU A 115 5.42 -10.33 2.27
CA GLU A 115 4.64 -11.59 2.30
C GLU A 115 3.12 -11.33 2.38
N ASP A 116 2.73 -10.21 2.98
CA ASP A 116 1.32 -9.79 3.15
C ASP A 116 0.80 -8.93 1.99
N GLU A 117 1.69 -8.50 1.08
CA GLU A 117 1.31 -7.65 -0.05
C GLU A 117 0.60 -8.46 -1.14
N ALA A 118 -0.26 -7.80 -1.93
CA ALA A 118 -0.91 -8.47 -3.05
C ALA A 118 0.12 -8.97 -4.09
N PRO A 119 -0.12 -10.13 -4.74
CA PRO A 119 0.73 -10.61 -5.81
C PRO A 119 0.91 -9.57 -6.93
N GLU A 120 2.09 -9.60 -7.55
CA GLU A 120 2.46 -8.64 -8.60
C GLU A 120 1.49 -8.66 -9.80
N GLU A 121 1.30 -7.51 -10.44
CA GLU A 121 0.50 -7.41 -11.66
C GLU A 121 1.24 -8.10 -12.82
N GLU A 122 0.51 -8.74 -13.74
CA GLU A 122 1.12 -9.34 -14.91
C GLU A 122 1.82 -8.29 -15.79
N GLY A 123 3.07 -8.57 -16.16
CA GLY A 123 3.96 -7.64 -16.86
C GLY A 123 4.60 -6.58 -15.97
N SER A 124 4.55 -6.72 -14.64
CA SER A 124 5.37 -5.93 -13.73
C SER A 124 6.86 -6.14 -14.01
N ARG A 125 7.62 -5.05 -13.97
CA ARG A 125 9.08 -5.04 -14.23
C ARG A 125 9.82 -4.55 -12.99
N LEU A 126 9.87 -5.38 -11.96
CA LEU A 126 10.48 -5.04 -10.67
C LEU A 126 11.96 -4.73 -10.81
N ASP A 127 12.71 -5.55 -11.54
CA ASP A 127 14.15 -5.36 -11.74
C ASP A 127 14.47 -4.00 -12.37
N THR A 128 13.69 -3.58 -13.38
CA THR A 128 13.84 -2.28 -14.04
C THR A 128 13.58 -1.11 -13.08
N LEU A 129 12.58 -1.24 -12.19
CA LEU A 129 12.33 -0.21 -11.18
C LEU A 129 13.47 -0.12 -10.16
N ILE A 130 14.01 -1.27 -9.73
CA ILE A 130 15.12 -1.31 -8.78
C ILE A 130 16.35 -0.65 -9.40
N GLU A 131 16.73 -1.06 -10.61
CA GLU A 131 17.90 -0.52 -11.31
C GLU A 131 17.78 0.99 -11.55
N GLY A 132 16.68 1.44 -12.19
CA GLY A 132 16.48 2.85 -12.50
C GLY A 132 16.23 3.71 -11.24
N GLY A 133 15.58 3.16 -10.22
CA GLY A 133 15.38 3.84 -8.94
C GLY A 133 16.69 4.05 -8.19
N VAL A 134 17.57 3.05 -8.15
CA VAL A 134 18.91 3.16 -7.57
C VAL A 134 19.75 4.18 -8.34
N GLU A 135 19.73 4.14 -9.66
CA GLU A 135 20.44 5.12 -10.49
C GLU A 135 19.98 6.55 -10.18
N ARG A 136 18.65 6.78 -10.11
CA ARG A 136 18.11 8.11 -9.79
C ARG A 136 18.49 8.60 -8.40
N LEU A 137 18.51 7.69 -7.40
CA LEU A 137 18.96 8.00 -6.04
C LEU A 137 20.45 8.31 -5.97
N ASN A 138 21.28 7.62 -6.75
CA ASN A 138 22.72 7.91 -6.86
C ASN A 138 22.97 9.30 -7.46
N ILE A 139 22.20 9.70 -8.48
CA ILE A 139 22.24 11.06 -9.04
C ILE A 139 21.92 12.11 -7.95
N LEU A 140 20.85 11.89 -7.17
CA LEU A 140 20.49 12.77 -6.06
C LEU A 140 21.57 12.83 -4.97
N LEU A 141 22.22 11.70 -4.66
CA LEU A 141 23.32 11.63 -3.69
C LEU A 141 24.51 12.47 -4.17
N ASN A 142 24.93 12.29 -5.42
CA ASN A 142 26.02 13.05 -6.03
C ASN A 142 25.70 14.55 -6.08
N PHE A 143 24.46 14.90 -6.41
CA PHE A 143 24.00 16.29 -6.38
C PHE A 143 24.11 16.92 -4.99
N LYS A 144 23.62 16.23 -3.95
CA LYS A 144 23.73 16.70 -2.55
C LYS A 144 25.18 16.92 -2.14
N GLN A 145 26.07 15.99 -2.50
CA GLN A 145 27.51 16.13 -2.25
C GLN A 145 28.07 17.35 -2.99
N GLY A 146 27.77 17.52 -4.27
CA GLY A 146 28.19 18.68 -5.05
C GLY A 146 27.74 20.01 -4.43
N VAL A 147 26.45 20.15 -4.12
CA VAL A 147 25.88 21.37 -3.49
C VAL A 147 26.52 21.66 -2.12
N SER A 148 26.90 20.63 -1.37
CA SER A 148 27.57 20.80 -0.08
C SER A 148 28.93 21.49 -0.20
N THR A 149 29.68 21.23 -1.29
CA THR A 149 30.99 21.83 -1.56
C THR A 149 30.94 23.26 -2.10
N THR A 150 29.79 23.68 -2.62
CA THR A 150 29.62 25.02 -3.20
C THR A 150 29.63 26.11 -2.12
N LYS A 151 30.10 27.32 -2.45
CA LYS A 151 30.11 28.51 -1.57
C LYS A 151 28.73 29.16 -1.38
N MET A 152 27.64 28.45 -1.64
CA MET A 152 26.27 28.95 -1.47
C MET A 152 25.91 29.10 0.01
N SER A 153 24.95 30.00 0.30
CA SER A 153 24.37 30.09 1.64
C SER A 153 23.62 28.81 2.00
N MET A 154 23.51 28.50 3.31
CA MET A 154 22.81 27.29 3.77
C MET A 154 21.35 27.25 3.31
N ALA A 155 20.63 28.37 3.35
CA ALA A 155 19.26 28.45 2.86
C ALA A 155 19.14 28.14 1.36
N ALA A 156 20.10 28.60 0.55
CA ALA A 156 20.13 28.31 -0.87
C ALA A 156 20.45 26.83 -1.15
N LYS A 157 21.38 26.23 -0.38
CA LYS A 157 21.69 24.79 -0.46
C LYS A 157 20.46 23.94 -0.15
N THR A 158 19.75 24.23 0.94
CA THR A 158 18.55 23.48 1.34
C THR A 158 17.47 23.56 0.27
N ARG A 159 17.19 24.77 -0.24
CA ARG A 159 16.18 24.97 -1.29
C ARG A 159 16.49 24.16 -2.56
N GLU A 160 17.75 24.14 -2.97
CA GLU A 160 18.16 23.42 -4.18
C GLU A 160 18.07 21.89 -3.96
N ILE A 161 18.51 21.41 -2.79
CA ILE A 161 18.40 20.00 -2.42
C ILE A 161 16.93 19.56 -2.37
N ASP A 162 16.05 20.37 -1.80
CA ASP A 162 14.63 20.01 -1.70
C ASP A 162 13.91 20.04 -3.05
N LYS A 163 14.34 20.90 -3.97
CA LYS A 163 13.89 20.86 -5.36
C LYS A 163 14.31 19.56 -6.04
N GLU A 164 15.60 19.22 -5.98
CA GLU A 164 16.13 17.99 -6.59
C GLU A 164 15.51 16.73 -5.96
N LYS A 165 15.26 16.72 -4.64
CA LYS A 165 14.53 15.62 -3.97
C LYS A 165 13.13 15.44 -4.56
N LYS A 166 12.38 16.53 -4.77
CA LYS A 166 11.02 16.47 -5.33
C LYS A 166 11.03 15.91 -6.75
N GLU A 167 11.99 16.35 -7.57
CA GLU A 167 12.17 15.83 -8.93
C GLU A 167 12.51 14.32 -8.89
N ALA A 168 13.44 13.90 -8.04
CA ALA A 168 13.78 12.49 -7.88
C ALA A 168 12.58 11.63 -7.45
N ILE A 169 11.73 12.14 -6.56
CA ILE A 169 10.49 11.46 -6.14
C ILE A 169 9.56 11.29 -7.34
N GLN A 170 9.33 12.35 -8.13
CA GLN A 170 8.46 12.29 -9.31
C GLN A 170 8.99 11.30 -10.35
N ASP A 171 10.30 11.28 -10.60
CA ASP A 171 10.93 10.37 -11.55
C ASP A 171 10.77 8.90 -11.13
N ILE A 172 11.03 8.61 -9.84
CA ILE A 172 10.91 7.24 -9.30
C ILE A 172 9.44 6.79 -9.31
N LEU A 173 8.49 7.67 -8.96
CA LEU A 173 7.06 7.35 -9.02
C LEU A 173 6.58 7.16 -10.46
N GLY A 174 7.06 7.97 -11.40
CA GLY A 174 6.79 7.82 -12.83
C GLY A 174 7.32 6.50 -13.37
N LEU A 175 8.54 6.12 -12.98
CA LEU A 175 9.14 4.84 -13.33
C LEU A 175 8.36 3.66 -12.73
N ALA A 176 7.94 3.75 -11.46
CA ALA A 176 7.12 2.72 -10.81
C ALA A 176 5.81 2.51 -11.56
N HIS A 177 5.14 3.60 -11.93
CA HIS A 177 3.93 3.55 -12.74
C HIS A 177 4.18 2.89 -14.12
N ALA A 178 5.25 3.25 -14.82
CA ALA A 178 5.64 2.65 -16.10
C ALA A 178 6.06 1.17 -15.98
N CYS A 179 6.45 0.73 -14.79
CA CYS A 179 6.77 -0.67 -14.47
C CYS A 179 5.59 -1.43 -13.86
N LYS A 180 4.40 -0.81 -13.78
CA LYS A 180 3.17 -1.35 -13.16
C LYS A 180 3.28 -1.71 -11.68
N ILE A 181 4.17 -1.05 -10.96
CA ILE A 181 4.39 -1.29 -9.52
C ILE A 181 3.67 -0.20 -8.75
N LYS A 182 2.70 -0.60 -7.92
CA LYS A 182 1.80 0.32 -7.20
C LYS A 182 1.95 0.28 -5.68
N ALA A 183 2.61 -0.77 -5.17
CA ALA A 183 2.81 -1.00 -3.74
C ALA A 183 4.03 -1.90 -3.52
N GLY A 184 4.53 -1.92 -2.30
CA GLY A 184 5.68 -2.71 -1.87
C GLY A 184 6.55 -1.94 -0.88
N LYS A 185 7.36 -2.67 -0.11
CA LYS A 185 8.30 -2.08 0.84
C LYS A 185 9.66 -1.86 0.18
N ALA A 186 10.18 -0.64 0.33
CA ALA A 186 11.57 -0.35 0.03
C ALA A 186 12.43 -0.73 1.25
N SER A 187 13.34 -1.69 1.07
CA SER A 187 14.40 -1.95 2.04
C SER A 187 15.71 -1.51 1.44
N ILE A 188 16.49 -0.73 2.19
CA ILE A 188 17.87 -0.45 1.84
C ILE A 188 18.64 -1.72 2.24
N PRO A 189 19.31 -2.44 1.33
CA PRO A 189 20.23 -3.48 1.72
C PRO A 189 21.33 -2.79 2.54
N TRP A 190 21.32 -3.01 3.86
CA TRP A 190 22.45 -2.64 4.69
C TRP A 190 23.63 -3.47 4.21
N SER A 191 24.56 -2.85 3.48
CA SER A 191 25.86 -3.44 3.19
C SER A 191 26.52 -3.77 4.53
N ARG A 192 26.74 -5.06 4.78
CA ARG A 192 27.61 -5.52 5.88
C ARG A 192 29.06 -5.26 5.55
#